data_AF-A0A972K7B7-F1
#
_entry.id   AF-A0A972K7B7-F1
#
_cell.length_a   1.000
_cell.length_b   1.000
_cell.length_c   1.000
_cell.angle_alpha   90.00
_cell.angle_beta   90.00
_cell.angle_gamma   90.00
#
_symmetry.space_group_name_H-M   'P 1'
#
loop_
_entity.id
_entity.type
_entity.pdbx_description
1 polymer ?
#
loop_
_entity_poly.entity_id
_entity_poly.type
_entity_poly.pdbx_seq_one_letter_code
_entity_poly.pdbx_strand_id
1 'polypeptide(L)'
;KIFGLKEDWLIIEDLQALGLKPEDIKYVILTHCDFDHAGGLLMKTDETLKSTFPEAKYIIQKREWEDVKNPNKRSKHTFWSINFEGIEESGNLTLIDGNHELLPGIKLQYTGGHNRGHQIVWIESNGQTAIHLGDLLPTHVHFNPLWVMAYDNYPLEVIELKEKYEKAGIEMEAWFLFYHDPFLRACRFNEKGEVIEKIG
;
A
#
# COMPACT_ATOMS: atom_id res chain seq x y z
N LYS A 1 2.30 -7.88 -19.25
CA LYS A 1 3.17 -8.47 -18.20
C LYS A 1 3.91 -7.36 -17.48
N ILE A 2 3.51 -7.04 -16.25
CA ILE A 2 4.36 -6.28 -15.35
C ILE A 2 5.59 -7.19 -15.06
N PHE A 3 6.77 -6.63 -15.24
CA PHE A 3 8.05 -7.30 -15.47
C PHE A 3 8.35 -8.47 -14.52
N GLY A 4 8.54 -9.67 -15.08
CA GLY A 4 9.16 -10.83 -14.39
C GLY A 4 8.22 -11.72 -13.57
N LEU A 5 6.97 -11.34 -13.37
CA LEU A 5 5.95 -12.23 -12.79
C LEU A 5 5.52 -13.26 -13.84
N LYS A 6 5.51 -14.54 -13.45
CA LYS A 6 5.03 -15.64 -14.31
C LYS A 6 3.51 -15.65 -14.44
N GLU A 7 2.82 -15.12 -13.44
CA GLU A 7 1.38 -14.99 -13.41
C GLU A 7 0.95 -13.66 -14.02
N ASP A 8 -0.19 -13.70 -14.70
CA ASP A 8 -0.75 -12.51 -15.32
C ASP A 8 -1.33 -11.58 -14.23
N TRP A 9 -1.30 -10.28 -14.49
CA TRP A 9 -1.95 -9.29 -13.64
C TRP A 9 -3.46 -9.39 -13.86
N LEU A 10 -4.21 -9.80 -12.84
CA LEU A 10 -5.63 -10.17 -12.95
C LEU A 10 -6.59 -9.11 -12.38
N ILE A 11 -6.14 -7.88 -12.11
CA ILE A 11 -6.99 -6.91 -11.39
C ILE A 11 -8.32 -6.64 -12.11
N ILE A 12 -8.34 -6.69 -13.43
CA ILE A 12 -9.55 -6.45 -14.22
C ILE A 12 -10.50 -7.63 -14.06
N GLU A 13 -9.98 -8.85 -14.18
CA GLU A 13 -10.71 -10.10 -13.98
C GLU A 13 -11.22 -10.24 -12.54
N ASP A 14 -10.41 -9.87 -11.55
CA ASP A 14 -10.74 -9.92 -10.12
C ASP A 14 -11.86 -8.93 -9.78
N LEU A 15 -11.81 -7.70 -10.33
CA LEU A 15 -12.90 -6.75 -10.18
C LEU A 15 -14.18 -7.25 -10.84
N GLN A 16 -14.09 -7.82 -12.04
CA GLN A 16 -15.24 -8.40 -12.74
C GLN A 16 -15.87 -9.56 -11.95
N ALA A 17 -15.06 -10.40 -11.30
CA ALA A 17 -15.54 -11.48 -10.45
C ALA A 17 -16.35 -10.95 -9.24
N LEU A 18 -16.08 -9.72 -8.80
CA LEU A 18 -16.83 -9.01 -7.77
C LEU A 18 -18.00 -8.18 -8.33
N GLY A 19 -18.25 -8.22 -9.64
CA GLY A 19 -19.28 -7.42 -10.31
C GLY A 19 -18.93 -5.94 -10.43
N LEU A 20 -17.65 -5.60 -10.31
CA LEU A 20 -17.12 -4.24 -10.40
C LEU A 20 -16.37 -4.03 -11.71
N LYS A 21 -16.29 -2.76 -12.13
CA LYS A 21 -15.44 -2.29 -13.21
C LYS A 21 -14.40 -1.31 -12.66
N PRO A 22 -13.30 -1.06 -13.38
CA PRO A 22 -12.31 -0.09 -12.91
C PRO A 22 -12.87 1.33 -12.72
N GLU A 23 -13.89 1.72 -13.47
CA GLU A 23 -14.61 3.00 -13.32
C GLU A 23 -15.43 3.10 -12.01
N ASP A 24 -15.73 1.98 -11.38
CA ASP A 24 -16.44 1.95 -10.10
C ASP A 24 -15.53 2.32 -8.94
N ILE A 25 -14.20 2.23 -9.13
CA ILE A 25 -13.21 2.56 -8.11
C ILE A 25 -13.11 4.09 -7.97
N LYS A 26 -13.35 4.60 -6.76
CA LYS A 26 -13.34 6.05 -6.47
C LYS A 26 -12.09 6.54 -5.75
N TYR A 27 -11.37 5.63 -5.10
CA TYR A 27 -10.15 5.95 -4.38
C TYR A 27 -9.13 4.85 -4.59
N VAL A 28 -7.90 5.24 -4.91
CA VAL A 28 -6.72 4.37 -4.92
C VAL A 28 -5.75 4.99 -3.93
N ILE A 29 -5.52 4.30 -2.82
CA ILE A 29 -4.61 4.73 -1.76
C ILE A 29 -3.28 4.04 -1.99
N LEU A 30 -2.20 4.81 -2.20
CA LEU A 30 -0.86 4.26 -2.26
C LEU A 30 -0.22 4.35 -0.88
N THR A 31 0.17 3.21 -0.31
CA THR A 31 0.99 3.19 0.92
C THR A 31 2.34 3.84 0.63
N HIS A 32 2.91 3.56 -0.53
CA HIS A 32 4.12 4.15 -1.09
C HIS A 32 4.17 3.88 -2.61
N CYS A 33 5.20 4.36 -3.29
CA CYS A 33 5.27 4.43 -4.76
C CYS A 33 6.24 3.45 -5.42
N ASP A 34 6.71 2.43 -4.72
CA ASP A 34 7.56 1.40 -5.33
C ASP A 34 6.80 0.67 -6.46
N PHE A 35 7.55 0.16 -7.44
CA PHE A 35 7.00 -0.30 -8.73
C PHE A 35 5.95 -1.41 -8.59
N ASP A 36 6.05 -2.23 -7.57
CA ASP A 36 5.17 -3.35 -7.26
C ASP A 36 3.85 -2.90 -6.63
N HIS A 37 3.78 -1.69 -6.07
CA HIS A 37 2.56 -1.04 -5.59
C HIS A 37 1.95 -0.12 -6.64
N ALA A 38 2.79 0.64 -7.34
CA ALA A 38 2.36 1.61 -8.36
C ALA A 38 2.16 1.01 -9.76
N GLY A 39 2.64 -0.20 -10.01
CA GLY A 39 2.63 -0.82 -11.35
C GLY A 39 1.25 -1.05 -11.94
N GLY A 40 0.21 -1.09 -11.11
CA GLY A 40 -1.18 -1.24 -11.52
C GLY A 40 -1.92 0.08 -11.81
N LEU A 41 -1.29 1.24 -11.61
CA LEU A 41 -1.96 2.54 -11.80
C LEU A 41 -2.31 2.82 -13.25
N LEU A 42 -1.46 2.37 -14.17
CA LEU A 42 -1.63 2.55 -15.60
C LEU A 42 -1.64 1.19 -16.30
N MET A 43 -2.46 1.09 -17.34
CA MET A 43 -2.52 -0.07 -18.22
C MET A 43 -2.12 0.31 -19.64
N LYS A 44 -1.37 -0.57 -20.30
CA LYS A 44 -1.04 -0.43 -21.71
C LYS A 44 -2.21 -0.90 -22.56
N THR A 45 -2.73 0.01 -23.38
CA THR A 45 -3.66 -0.29 -24.47
C THR A 45 -2.91 -0.31 -25.80
N ASP A 46 -3.58 -0.71 -26.89
CA ASP A 46 -2.98 -0.76 -28.24
C ASP A 46 -2.44 0.60 -28.70
N GLU A 47 -2.99 1.70 -28.17
CA GLU A 47 -2.72 3.06 -28.64
C GLU A 47 -1.85 3.86 -27.66
N THR A 48 -2.08 3.73 -26.35
CA THR A 48 -1.38 4.52 -25.31
C THR A 48 -1.37 3.81 -23.95
N LEU A 49 -0.61 4.36 -22.99
CA LEU A 49 -0.87 4.14 -21.57
C LEU A 49 -2.12 4.92 -21.16
N LYS A 50 -2.96 4.31 -20.33
CA LYS A 50 -4.16 4.91 -19.76
C LYS A 50 -4.24 4.56 -18.28
N SER A 51 -4.89 5.42 -17.50
CA SER A 51 -5.24 5.12 -16.12
C SER A 51 -6.06 3.82 -16.05
N THR A 52 -5.65 2.91 -15.18
CA THR A 52 -6.43 1.70 -14.88
C THR A 52 -7.74 2.07 -14.19
N PHE A 53 -7.75 3.12 -13.36
CA PHE A 53 -8.89 3.55 -12.56
C PHE A 53 -9.27 5.01 -12.89
N PRO A 54 -9.93 5.25 -14.04
CA PRO A 54 -10.08 6.61 -14.58
C PRO A 54 -10.93 7.54 -13.72
N GLU A 55 -11.81 6.99 -12.88
CA GLU A 55 -12.71 7.72 -11.98
C GLU A 55 -12.17 7.85 -10.55
N ALA A 56 -10.97 7.30 -10.27
CA ALA A 56 -10.41 7.25 -8.93
C ALA A 56 -9.57 8.49 -8.60
N LYS A 57 -9.66 8.94 -7.36
CA LYS A 57 -8.65 9.82 -6.76
C LYS A 57 -7.46 8.99 -6.29
N TYR A 58 -6.26 9.37 -6.72
CA TYR A 58 -5.01 8.76 -6.29
C TYR A 58 -4.48 9.49 -5.05
N ILE A 59 -4.53 8.83 -3.89
CA ILE A 59 -4.16 9.43 -2.60
C ILE A 59 -2.72 9.07 -2.27
N ILE A 60 -1.86 10.08 -2.22
CA ILE A 60 -0.41 9.92 -2.02
C ILE A 60 0.08 10.95 -1.00
N GLN A 61 1.03 10.59 -0.13
CA GLN A 61 1.73 11.57 0.69
C GLN A 61 2.58 12.50 -0.19
N LYS A 62 2.51 13.81 0.07
CA LYS A 62 3.27 14.82 -0.68
C LYS A 62 4.76 14.51 -0.73
N ARG A 63 5.33 14.00 0.38
CA ARG A 63 6.75 13.59 0.48
C ARG A 63 7.09 12.44 -0.47
N GLU A 64 6.19 11.48 -0.64
CA GLU A 64 6.39 10.37 -1.58
C GLU A 64 6.38 10.88 -3.01
N TRP A 65 5.42 11.76 -3.34
CA TRP A 65 5.32 12.35 -4.68
C TRP A 65 6.53 13.22 -5.05
N GLU A 66 7.09 13.94 -4.08
CA GLU A 66 8.33 14.70 -4.26
C GLU A 66 9.50 13.78 -4.65
N ASP A 67 9.61 12.61 -4.04
CA ASP A 67 10.64 11.62 -4.35
C ASP A 67 10.37 10.87 -5.64
N VAL A 68 9.11 10.64 -6.02
CA VAL A 68 8.74 10.12 -7.36
C VAL A 68 9.20 11.08 -8.45
N LYS A 69 9.04 12.40 -8.24
CA LYS A 69 9.48 13.42 -9.20
C LYS A 69 11.01 13.62 -9.21
N ASN A 70 11.68 13.31 -8.10
CA ASN A 70 13.11 13.52 -7.93
C ASN A 70 13.79 12.31 -7.26
N PRO A 71 13.79 11.13 -7.91
CA PRO A 71 14.27 9.92 -7.26
C PRO A 71 15.78 9.99 -7.01
N ASN A 72 16.19 9.54 -5.82
CA ASN A 72 17.60 9.46 -5.46
C ASN A 72 18.26 8.21 -6.07
N LYS A 73 19.57 8.02 -5.83
CA LYS A 73 20.33 6.89 -6.40
C LYS A 73 19.76 5.51 -6.05
N ARG A 74 19.07 5.40 -4.92
CA ARG A 74 18.42 4.18 -4.43
C ARG A 74 17.02 4.04 -5.03
N SER A 75 16.17 5.06 -4.88
CA SER A 75 14.76 5.00 -5.32
C SER A 75 14.57 5.06 -6.83
N LYS A 76 15.56 5.50 -7.64
CA LYS A 76 15.44 5.50 -9.11
C LYS A 76 15.19 4.12 -9.73
N HIS A 77 15.51 3.05 -8.99
CA HIS A 77 15.30 1.67 -9.44
C HIS A 77 13.95 1.10 -8.98
N THR A 78 13.22 1.78 -8.09
CA THR A 78 11.89 1.38 -7.61
C THR A 78 10.79 2.33 -8.09
N PHE A 79 11.06 3.62 -8.20
CA PHE A 79 10.13 4.63 -8.74
C PHE A 79 10.25 4.73 -10.25
N TRP A 80 9.55 3.86 -10.96
CA TRP A 80 9.53 3.88 -12.41
C TRP A 80 8.57 4.95 -12.91
N SER A 81 9.09 5.94 -13.63
CA SER A 81 8.30 7.07 -14.17
C SER A 81 7.10 6.61 -15.00
N ILE A 82 7.25 5.50 -15.71
CA ILE A 82 6.22 4.88 -16.55
C ILE A 82 4.94 4.55 -15.78
N ASN A 83 5.00 4.34 -14.46
CA ASN A 83 3.84 4.02 -13.63
C ASN A 83 2.99 5.26 -13.29
N PHE A 84 3.50 6.46 -13.53
CA PHE A 84 2.90 7.72 -13.10
C PHE A 84 2.60 8.69 -14.25
N GLU A 85 2.89 8.31 -15.50
CA GLU A 85 2.64 9.14 -16.68
C GLU A 85 1.18 9.59 -16.78
N GLY A 86 0.95 10.90 -16.86
CA GLY A 86 -0.39 11.46 -17.00
C GLY A 86 -1.21 11.53 -15.70
N ILE A 87 -0.71 11.00 -14.57
CA ILE A 87 -1.47 11.00 -13.31
C ILE A 87 -1.61 12.43 -12.75
N GLU A 88 -0.55 13.25 -12.77
CA GLU A 88 -0.62 14.65 -12.30
C GLU A 88 -1.49 15.49 -13.26
N GLU A 89 -1.34 15.28 -14.57
CA GLU A 89 -2.09 15.99 -15.61
C GLU A 89 -3.57 15.61 -15.66
N SER A 90 -3.93 14.40 -15.21
CA SER A 90 -5.33 13.95 -15.17
C SER A 90 -6.20 14.76 -14.19
N GLY A 91 -5.60 15.46 -13.23
CA GLY A 91 -6.32 16.13 -12.15
C GLY A 91 -6.84 15.19 -11.05
N ASN A 92 -6.61 13.88 -11.17
CA ASN A 92 -7.06 12.88 -10.19
C ASN A 92 -6.07 12.65 -9.04
N LEU A 93 -4.88 13.24 -9.10
CA LEU A 93 -3.88 13.16 -8.02
C LEU A 93 -4.30 14.00 -6.82
N THR A 94 -4.41 13.37 -5.65
CA THR A 94 -4.66 14.03 -4.37
C THR A 94 -3.46 13.84 -3.45
N LEU A 95 -2.72 14.93 -3.21
CA LEU A 95 -1.59 14.94 -2.29
C LEU A 95 -2.04 15.33 -0.89
N ILE A 96 -1.70 14.50 0.09
CA ILE A 96 -1.92 14.77 1.51
C ILE A 96 -0.59 14.97 2.25
N ASP A 97 -0.60 15.64 3.38
CA ASP A 97 0.61 15.86 4.20
C ASP A 97 0.33 15.48 5.66
N GLY A 98 0.79 14.30 6.05
CA GLY A 98 0.58 13.76 7.37
C GLY A 98 -0.68 12.90 7.46
N ASN A 99 -1.23 12.78 8.67
CA ASN A 99 -2.40 11.95 8.92
C ASN A 99 -3.65 12.56 8.29
N HIS A 100 -4.53 11.71 7.76
CA HIS A 100 -5.70 12.15 7.03
C HIS A 100 -6.85 11.15 7.19
N GLU A 101 -8.02 11.60 7.61
CA GLU A 101 -9.24 10.80 7.53
C GLU A 101 -9.83 10.94 6.13
N LEU A 102 -9.72 9.87 5.33
CA LEU A 102 -10.14 9.90 3.92
C LEU A 102 -11.66 9.78 3.79
N LEU A 103 -12.24 8.85 4.55
CA LEU A 103 -13.67 8.57 4.64
C LEU A 103 -13.99 8.14 6.07
N PRO A 104 -15.25 8.18 6.52
CA PRO A 104 -15.65 7.59 7.79
C PRO A 104 -15.18 6.12 7.86
N GLY A 105 -14.34 5.83 8.85
CA GLY A 105 -13.74 4.50 9.03
C GLY A 105 -12.53 4.19 8.15
N ILE A 106 -12.02 5.11 7.32
CA ILE A 106 -10.76 4.93 6.58
C ILE A 106 -9.81 6.07 6.92
N LYS A 107 -8.79 5.76 7.72
CA LYS A 107 -7.78 6.74 8.17
C LYS A 107 -6.42 6.38 7.62
N LEU A 108 -5.75 7.38 7.07
CA LEU A 108 -4.37 7.32 6.59
C LEU A 108 -3.46 7.89 7.65
N GLN A 109 -2.46 7.12 8.05
CA GLN A 109 -1.49 7.53 9.05
C GLN A 109 -0.12 7.59 8.38
N TYR A 110 0.48 8.78 8.38
CA TYR A 110 1.85 8.94 7.89
C TYR A 110 2.82 8.20 8.80
N THR A 111 3.79 7.50 8.21
CA THR A 111 4.81 6.76 8.97
C THR A 111 6.23 7.08 8.54
N GLY A 112 6.50 7.21 7.24
CA GLY A 112 7.89 7.14 6.76
C GLY A 112 8.47 5.72 6.94
N GLY A 113 9.78 5.62 7.21
CA GLY A 113 10.44 4.34 7.49
C GLY A 113 10.88 3.58 6.24
N HIS A 114 9.94 2.90 5.59
CA HIS A 114 10.21 2.16 4.35
C HIS A 114 10.65 3.11 3.23
N ASN A 115 9.80 4.10 2.92
CA ASN A 115 10.08 5.28 2.10
C ASN A 115 9.79 6.55 2.89
N ARG A 116 10.30 7.71 2.46
CA ARG A 116 10.10 9.00 3.16
C ARG A 116 8.63 9.40 3.26
N GLY A 117 7.81 9.01 2.29
CA GLY A 117 6.38 9.31 2.27
C GLY A 117 5.50 8.09 2.52
N HIS A 118 6.04 6.99 3.06
CA HIS A 118 5.24 5.82 3.37
C HIS A 118 4.11 6.16 4.37
N GLN A 119 2.93 5.57 4.14
CA GLN A 119 1.75 5.68 4.98
C GLN A 119 1.04 4.32 5.14
N ILE A 120 0.32 4.18 6.24
CA ILE A 120 -0.48 3.00 6.56
C ILE A 120 -1.97 3.34 6.56
N VAL A 121 -2.82 2.32 6.45
CA VAL A 121 -4.28 2.48 6.39
C VAL A 121 -4.93 1.78 7.56
N TRP A 122 -5.74 2.51 8.32
CA TRP A 122 -6.67 1.95 9.30
C TRP A 122 -8.06 1.89 8.70
N ILE A 123 -8.74 0.77 8.89
CA ILE A 123 -10.10 0.51 8.41
C ILE A 123 -10.96 0.10 9.60
N GLU A 124 -12.05 0.80 9.84
CA GLU A 124 -13.01 0.54 10.91
C GLU A 124 -14.40 0.36 10.31
N SER A 125 -15.06 -0.76 10.62
CA SER A 125 -16.42 -1.04 10.15
C SER A 125 -17.13 -2.00 11.10
N ASN A 126 -18.38 -1.71 11.47
CA ASN A 126 -19.22 -2.56 12.33
C ASN A 126 -18.52 -3.01 13.64
N GLY A 127 -17.73 -2.14 14.25
CA GLY A 127 -16.98 -2.44 15.48
C GLY A 127 -15.80 -3.40 15.28
N GLN A 128 -15.38 -3.64 14.03
CA GLN A 128 -14.15 -4.36 13.69
C GLN A 128 -13.11 -3.37 13.15
N THR A 129 -11.85 -3.65 13.45
CA THR A 129 -10.70 -2.87 13.00
C THR A 129 -9.81 -3.72 12.10
N ALA A 130 -9.26 -3.13 11.06
CA ALA A 130 -8.16 -3.69 10.28
C ALA A 130 -7.08 -2.63 10.06
N ILE A 131 -5.84 -3.09 9.92
CA ILE A 131 -4.66 -2.27 9.66
C ILE A 131 -3.91 -2.84 8.46
N HIS A 132 -3.63 -2.00 7.48
CA HIS A 132 -2.75 -2.31 6.36
C HIS A 132 -1.45 -1.52 6.51
N LEU A 133 -0.38 -2.23 6.86
CA LEU A 133 0.92 -1.64 7.17
C LEU A 133 1.81 -1.42 5.95
N GLY A 134 1.36 -1.80 4.75
CA GLY A 134 2.20 -1.80 3.55
C GLY A 134 3.48 -2.59 3.79
N ASP A 135 4.61 -2.03 3.37
CA ASP A 135 5.91 -2.69 3.45
C ASP A 135 6.60 -2.54 4.82
N LEU A 136 5.96 -1.88 5.81
CA LEU A 136 6.42 -2.01 7.21
C LEU A 136 6.19 -3.41 7.77
N LEU A 137 5.17 -4.12 7.26
CA LEU A 137 4.88 -5.50 7.61
C LEU A 137 4.43 -6.27 6.35
N PRO A 138 5.38 -6.62 5.46
CA PRO A 138 5.04 -7.15 4.14
C PRO A 138 4.32 -8.51 4.23
N THR A 139 4.70 -9.34 5.21
CA THR A 139 4.08 -10.65 5.46
C THR A 139 3.93 -10.95 6.95
N HIS A 140 3.11 -11.93 7.31
CA HIS A 140 2.88 -12.31 8.71
C HIS A 140 4.14 -12.78 9.42
N VAL A 141 5.10 -13.38 8.70
CA VAL A 141 6.36 -13.83 9.32
C VAL A 141 7.22 -12.64 9.77
N HIS A 142 7.06 -11.46 9.16
CA HIS A 142 7.81 -10.26 9.53
C HIS A 142 7.29 -9.60 10.81
N PHE A 143 6.37 -10.22 11.56
CA PHE A 143 5.83 -9.65 12.80
C PHE A 143 6.88 -9.45 13.89
N ASN A 144 8.06 -10.07 13.82
CA ASN A 144 9.16 -9.66 14.68
C ASN A 144 9.66 -8.28 14.23
N PRO A 145 9.62 -7.21 15.07
CA PRO A 145 10.04 -5.87 14.68
C PRO A 145 11.42 -5.80 14.05
N LEU A 146 12.36 -6.63 14.53
CA LEU A 146 13.75 -6.68 14.07
C LEU A 146 13.90 -7.27 12.66
N TRP A 147 12.88 -7.94 12.13
CA TRP A 147 12.90 -8.51 10.77
C TRP A 147 12.42 -7.45 9.78
N VAL A 148 13.36 -6.61 9.38
CA VAL A 148 13.18 -5.54 8.38
C VAL A 148 13.60 -5.99 6.98
N MET A 149 13.17 -5.26 5.97
CA MET A 149 13.49 -5.56 4.58
C MET A 149 14.83 -4.94 4.18
N ALA A 150 15.58 -5.64 3.33
CA ALA A 150 16.86 -5.13 2.82
C ALA A 150 16.69 -3.81 2.04
N TYR A 151 15.49 -3.57 1.51
CA TYR A 151 15.15 -2.39 0.72
C TYR A 151 14.58 -1.22 1.55
N ASP A 152 14.38 -1.37 2.87
CA ASP A 152 13.97 -0.26 3.73
C ASP A 152 15.01 0.87 3.76
N ASN A 153 14.57 2.11 3.53
CA ASN A 153 15.44 3.28 3.51
C ASN A 153 15.89 3.71 4.91
N TYR A 154 15.02 3.53 5.92
CA TYR A 154 15.25 3.90 7.31
C TYR A 154 14.96 2.72 8.25
N PRO A 155 15.76 1.64 8.21
CA PRO A 155 15.43 0.38 8.89
C PRO A 155 15.30 0.51 10.42
N LEU A 156 16.04 1.42 11.05
CA LEU A 156 15.88 1.66 12.50
C LEU A 156 14.53 2.33 12.82
N GLU A 157 14.08 3.26 11.98
CA GLU A 157 12.75 3.87 12.11
C GLU A 157 11.66 2.82 11.85
N VAL A 158 11.86 1.90 10.90
CA VAL A 158 10.93 0.79 10.64
C VAL A 158 10.74 -0.09 11.89
N ILE A 159 11.80 -0.41 12.62
CA ILE A 159 11.70 -1.18 13.88
C ILE A 159 10.80 -0.46 14.88
N GLU A 160 11.03 0.83 15.13
CA GLU A 160 10.23 1.64 16.07
C GLU A 160 8.76 1.75 15.62
N LEU A 161 8.53 1.90 14.32
CA LEU A 161 7.18 1.98 13.74
C LEU A 161 6.44 0.64 13.85
N LYS A 162 7.12 -0.48 13.63
CA LYS A 162 6.57 -1.82 13.80
C LYS A 162 6.17 -2.06 15.25
N GLU A 163 7.07 -1.83 16.22
CA GLU A 163 6.74 -1.95 17.64
C GLU A 163 5.51 -1.11 18.02
N LYS A 164 5.43 0.12 17.52
CA LYS A 164 4.30 1.02 17.76
C LYS A 164 2.98 0.46 17.20
N TYR A 165 2.95 0.09 15.91
CA TYR A 165 1.70 -0.26 15.24
C TYR A 165 1.29 -1.72 15.41
N GLU A 166 2.23 -2.64 15.65
CA GLU A 166 1.93 -4.00 16.08
C GLU A 166 1.24 -4.00 17.44
N LYS A 167 1.80 -3.24 18.40
CA LYS A 167 1.17 -3.05 19.71
C LYS A 167 -0.24 -2.45 19.59
N ALA A 168 -0.38 -1.35 18.83
CA ALA A 168 -1.68 -0.71 18.63
C ALA A 168 -2.69 -1.66 17.94
N GLY A 169 -2.25 -2.42 16.95
CA GLY A 169 -3.09 -3.39 16.25
C GLY A 169 -3.56 -4.53 17.16
N ILE A 170 -2.69 -5.04 18.04
CA ILE A 170 -3.07 -6.04 19.06
C ILE A 170 -4.08 -5.46 20.05
N GLU A 171 -3.83 -4.25 20.59
CA GLU A 171 -4.72 -3.59 21.56
C GLU A 171 -6.12 -3.31 20.98
N MET A 172 -6.21 -3.10 19.67
CA MET A 172 -7.47 -2.86 18.95
C MET A 172 -8.09 -4.14 18.37
N GLU A 173 -7.53 -5.32 18.66
CA GLU A 173 -7.94 -6.61 18.10
C GLU A 173 -8.04 -6.58 16.56
N ALA A 174 -7.13 -5.83 15.93
CA ALA A 174 -7.19 -5.52 14.52
C ALA A 174 -6.79 -6.70 13.62
N TRP A 175 -7.45 -6.82 12.48
CA TRP A 175 -6.97 -7.65 11.37
C TRP A 175 -5.78 -6.96 10.69
N PHE A 176 -4.63 -7.60 10.69
CA PHE A 176 -3.47 -7.18 9.90
C PHE A 176 -3.64 -7.68 8.47
N LEU A 177 -3.59 -6.77 7.49
CA LEU A 177 -3.76 -7.06 6.07
C LEU A 177 -2.40 -7.05 5.36
N PHE A 178 -2.15 -8.03 4.50
CA PHE A 178 -0.85 -8.21 3.86
C PHE A 178 -0.91 -8.05 2.34
N TYR A 179 0.10 -7.39 1.77
CA TYR A 179 0.28 -7.25 0.33
C TYR A 179 1.19 -8.33 -0.26
N HIS A 180 2.26 -8.68 0.47
CA HIS A 180 3.32 -9.58 -0.01
C HIS A 180 3.23 -11.01 0.55
N ASP A 181 2.25 -11.28 1.40
CA ASP A 181 2.12 -12.59 2.01
C ASP A 181 1.49 -13.59 1.03
N PRO A 182 2.20 -14.66 0.64
CA PRO A 182 1.69 -15.60 -0.35
C PRO A 182 0.69 -16.61 0.24
N PHE A 183 0.48 -16.60 1.56
CA PHE A 183 -0.35 -17.59 2.26
C PHE A 183 -1.55 -16.98 2.98
N LEU A 184 -1.38 -15.78 3.55
CA LEU A 184 -2.38 -15.12 4.38
C LEU A 184 -2.76 -13.76 3.80
N ARG A 185 -4.03 -13.56 3.47
CA ARG A 185 -4.55 -12.22 3.14
C ARG A 185 -4.66 -11.34 4.38
N ALA A 186 -5.05 -11.95 5.50
CA ALA A 186 -5.18 -11.26 6.78
C ALA A 186 -4.99 -12.19 7.97
N CYS A 187 -4.54 -11.66 9.11
CA CYS A 187 -4.56 -12.39 10.38
C CYS A 187 -4.69 -11.48 11.60
N ARG A 188 -4.99 -12.09 12.75
CA ARG A 188 -4.85 -11.47 14.08
C ARG A 188 -3.67 -12.11 14.81
N PHE A 189 -2.93 -11.28 15.53
CA PHE A 189 -1.84 -11.72 16.40
C PHE A 189 -2.25 -11.59 17.87
N ASN A 190 -1.71 -12.47 18.72
CA ASN A 190 -1.72 -12.25 20.17
C ASN A 190 -0.52 -11.40 20.61
N GLU A 191 -0.42 -11.11 21.91
CA GLU A 191 0.69 -10.35 22.52
C GLU A 191 2.09 -10.96 22.30
N LYS A 192 2.18 -12.24 21.95
CA LYS A 192 3.44 -12.93 21.65
C LYS A 192 3.79 -12.91 20.16
N GLY A 193 2.96 -12.29 19.33
CA GLY A 193 3.11 -12.31 17.87
C GLY A 193 2.72 -13.63 17.22
N GLU A 194 1.94 -14.47 17.89
CA GLU A 194 1.44 -15.72 17.32
C GLU A 194 0.10 -15.46 16.61
N VAL A 195 -0.08 -16.04 15.42
CA VAL A 195 -1.33 -15.95 14.66
C VAL A 195 -2.44 -16.73 15.37
N ILE A 196 -3.53 -16.05 15.73
CA ILE A 196 -4.69 -16.64 16.43
C ILE A 196 -5.93 -16.81 15.54
N GLU A 197 -6.08 -15.95 14.53
CA GLU A 197 -7.13 -16.03 13.51
C GLU A 197 -6.53 -15.65 12.16
N LYS A 198 -7.02 -16.24 11.06
CA LYS A 198 -6.46 -16.02 9.73
C LYS A 198 -7.46 -16.17 8.59
N ILE A 199 -7.19 -15.46 7.50
CA ILE A 199 -7.87 -15.54 6.21
C ILE A 199 -6.80 -15.87 5.17
N GLY A 200 -6.98 -17.01 4.47
CA GLY A 200 -6.15 -17.41 3.33
C GLY A 200 -6.68 -16.91 1.99
#